data_AF-A0A1B5L7V4-F1
#
_entry.id   AF-A0A1B5L7V4-F1
#
_cell.length_a   1.000
_cell.length_b   1.000
_cell.length_c   1.000
_cell.angle_alpha   90.00
_cell.angle_beta   90.00
_cell.angle_gamma   90.00
#
_symmetry.space_group_name_H-M   'P 1'
#
loop_
_entity.id
_entity.type
_entity.pdbx_description
1 polymer ?
#
loop_
_entity_poly.entity_id
_entity_poly.type
_entity_poly.pdbx_seq_one_letter_code
_entity_poly.pdbx_strand_id
1 'polypeptide(L)'
;MGGLDARHMIALPPAAEGGVGVGVGVRVASLTTVSSPHRGSALADWALRPAWRRRLLRGAAPAVAQLTPRRMEAFNARVRDDPRVRYFSYGADAGAPPLLSPFRLAAGVLARAEGPNDGLVSVASSRWGEYRGTLEGVNHLDLINWPNRVRWAVGRWTGAGGTGFNAVAFYLAVADMLAREGL
;
A
#
# COMPACT_ATOMS: atom_id res chain seq x y z
N MET A 1 -1.44 4.55 -1.84
CA MET A 1 -0.74 5.84 -2.08
C MET A 1 -0.38 6.56 -0.79
N GLY A 2 -1.20 6.51 0.28
CA GLY A 2 -0.94 7.28 1.51
C GLY A 2 0.46 7.16 2.12
N GLY A 3 1.14 6.01 2.01
CA GLY A 3 2.52 5.87 2.47
C GLY A 3 3.53 6.74 1.68
N LEU A 4 3.30 6.97 0.38
CA LEU A 4 4.11 7.85 -0.45
C LEU A 4 3.87 9.32 -0.10
N ASP A 5 2.59 9.70 0.06
CA ASP A 5 2.21 11.06 0.43
C ASP A 5 2.77 11.43 1.82
N ALA A 6 2.72 10.48 2.77
CA ALA A 6 3.33 10.64 4.09
C ALA A 6 4.85 10.81 4.00
N ARG A 7 5.55 10.00 3.18
CA ARG A 7 7.00 10.19 2.93
C ARG A 7 7.30 11.56 2.33
N HIS A 8 6.48 12.00 1.39
CA HIS A 8 6.64 13.32 0.79
C HIS A 8 6.50 14.43 1.82
N MET A 9 5.46 14.37 2.67
CA MET A 9 5.23 15.33 3.75
C MET A 9 6.39 15.37 4.75
N ILE A 10 6.91 14.20 5.16
CA ILE A 10 8.05 14.10 6.09
C ILE A 10 9.31 14.75 5.49
N ALA A 11 9.54 14.56 4.19
CA ALA A 11 10.72 15.11 3.50
C ALA A 11 10.63 16.61 3.18
N LEU A 12 9.50 17.27 3.45
CA LEU A 12 9.38 18.71 3.23
C LEU A 12 10.28 19.48 4.22
N PRO A 13 11.00 20.51 3.74
CA PRO A 13 11.80 21.33 4.63
C PRO A 13 10.93 22.02 5.70
N PRO A 14 11.47 22.21 6.91
CA PRO A 14 10.78 22.95 7.97
C PRO A 14 10.54 24.41 7.54
N ALA A 15 9.40 24.96 7.94
CA ALA A 15 9.09 26.37 7.73
C ALA A 15 9.82 27.20 8.81
N ALA A 16 10.97 27.78 8.45
CA ALA A 16 11.85 28.64 9.26
C ALA A 16 12.56 27.98 10.49
N GLU A 17 13.65 28.62 10.92
CA GLU A 17 14.89 28.03 11.46
C GLU A 17 14.78 27.26 12.80
N GLY A 18 15.41 26.07 12.83
CA GLY A 18 15.79 25.39 14.09
C GLY A 18 15.14 24.03 14.38
N GLY A 19 14.10 23.63 13.64
CA GLY A 19 13.43 22.34 13.82
C GLY A 19 13.72 21.39 12.67
N VAL A 20 14.11 20.15 12.95
CA VAL A 20 14.35 19.17 11.89
C VAL A 20 12.98 18.66 11.38
N GLY A 21 12.70 18.88 10.08
CA GLY A 21 11.62 18.35 9.20
C GLY A 21 10.19 18.19 9.74
N VAL A 22 9.29 19.12 9.36
CA VAL A 22 8.04 19.06 8.55
C VAL A 22 7.62 20.54 8.47
N GLY A 23 7.15 21.08 7.34
CA GLY A 23 6.78 22.51 7.18
C GLY A 23 5.69 23.09 8.13
N VAL A 24 5.35 22.39 9.22
CA VAL A 24 4.27 22.70 10.16
C VAL A 24 4.66 22.38 11.62
N GLY A 25 5.93 22.51 12.04
CA GLY A 25 6.30 22.38 13.47
C GLY A 25 5.95 21.04 14.15
N VAL A 26 5.62 19.98 13.40
CA VAL A 26 5.25 18.66 13.93
C VAL A 26 6.44 17.73 13.82
N ARG A 27 6.79 17.07 14.93
CA ARG A 27 7.76 15.96 14.92
C ARG A 27 7.03 14.66 14.59
N VAL A 28 7.39 14.03 13.48
CA VAL A 28 6.91 12.68 13.15
C VAL A 28 7.78 11.65 13.85
N ALA A 29 7.19 10.77 14.65
CA ALA A 29 7.93 9.72 15.36
C ALA A 29 8.16 8.48 14.49
N SER A 30 7.13 8.07 13.74
CA SER A 30 7.23 6.95 12.80
C SER A 30 6.30 7.08 11.60
N LEU A 31 6.60 6.31 10.57
CA LEU A 31 5.72 6.03 9.44
C LEU A 31 5.62 4.52 9.25
N THR A 32 4.41 3.99 9.40
CA THR A 32 4.10 2.60 9.02
C THR A 32 3.31 2.60 7.73
N THR A 33 3.82 1.92 6.70
CA THR A 33 3.11 1.75 5.43
C THR A 33 2.53 0.34 5.31
N VAL A 34 1.33 0.25 4.75
CA VAL A 34 0.66 -1.03 4.49
C VAL A 34 0.37 -1.08 3.01
N SER A 35 1.04 -2.01 2.31
CA SER A 35 0.96 -2.23 0.87
C SER A 35 1.08 -0.95 0.01
N SER A 36 2.03 -0.09 0.37
CA SER A 36 2.32 1.11 -0.41
C SER A 36 3.31 0.80 -1.53
N PRO A 37 3.06 1.21 -2.79
CA PRO A 37 3.92 0.86 -3.93
C PRO A 37 5.20 1.69 -3.96
N HIS A 38 6.13 1.44 -3.03
CA HIS A 38 7.34 2.25 -2.87
C HIS A 38 8.28 2.18 -4.08
N ARG A 39 8.22 1.10 -4.86
CA ARG A 39 8.97 0.93 -6.12
C ARG A 39 8.05 0.96 -7.34
N GLY A 40 6.84 1.50 -7.17
CA GLY A 40 5.79 1.51 -8.19
C GLY A 40 5.10 0.17 -8.33
N SER A 41 4.29 0.06 -9.38
CA SER A 41 3.58 -1.18 -9.72
C SER A 41 3.60 -1.35 -11.23
N ALA A 42 4.08 -2.50 -11.71
CA ALA A 42 4.02 -2.87 -13.12
C ALA A 42 2.58 -2.88 -13.66
N LEU A 43 1.58 -3.03 -12.77
CA LEU A 43 0.17 -2.87 -13.12
C LEU A 43 -0.14 -1.44 -13.58
N ALA A 44 0.52 -0.42 -13.02
CA ALA A 44 0.34 0.97 -13.44
C ALA A 44 0.80 1.16 -14.89
N ASP A 45 1.99 0.66 -15.25
CA ASP A 45 2.48 0.70 -16.64
C ASP A 45 1.54 -0.06 -17.58
N TRP A 46 1.06 -1.23 -17.16
CA TRP A 46 0.11 -2.01 -17.95
C TRP A 46 -1.23 -1.28 -18.16
N ALA A 47 -1.80 -0.69 -17.10
CA ALA A 47 -3.08 0.00 -17.15
C ALA A 47 -3.03 1.30 -17.98
N LEU A 48 -1.86 1.92 -18.09
CA LEU A 48 -1.65 3.15 -18.88
C LEU A 48 -1.51 2.88 -20.39
N ARG A 49 -1.35 1.63 -20.81
CA ARG A 49 -1.30 1.28 -22.25
C ARG A 49 -2.58 1.75 -22.96
N PRO A 50 -2.50 2.25 -24.20
CA PRO A 50 -3.64 2.85 -24.91
C PRO A 50 -4.91 1.98 -24.93
N ALA A 51 -4.73 0.66 -25.12
CA ALA A 51 -5.82 -0.31 -25.15
C ALA A 51 -6.64 -0.40 -23.85
N TRP A 52 -6.02 -0.10 -22.70
CA TRP A 52 -6.62 -0.27 -21.37
C TRP A 52 -6.93 1.08 -20.71
N ARG A 53 -6.12 2.11 -20.97
CA ARG A 53 -6.22 3.43 -20.35
C ARG A 53 -7.61 4.04 -20.42
N ARG A 54 -8.21 4.08 -21.62
CA ARG A 54 -9.54 4.66 -21.83
C ARG A 54 -10.66 3.87 -21.16
N ARG A 55 -10.47 2.55 -20.98
CA ARG A 55 -11.49 1.65 -20.40
C ARG A 55 -11.43 1.59 -18.88
N LEU A 56 -10.22 1.59 -18.31
CA LEU A 56 -10.00 1.34 -16.88
C LEU A 56 -9.81 2.61 -16.05
N LEU A 57 -9.22 3.67 -16.63
CA LEU A 57 -8.69 4.79 -15.86
C LEU A 57 -9.49 6.08 -16.01
N ARG A 58 -10.82 6.01 -16.23
CA ARG A 58 -11.77 7.14 -16.42
C ARG A 58 -11.42 8.42 -15.61
N GLY A 59 -10.48 9.25 -16.08
CA GLY A 59 -9.92 10.40 -15.35
C GLY A 59 -8.81 10.10 -14.32
N ALA A 60 -8.68 8.86 -13.82
CA ALA A 60 -7.65 8.43 -12.86
C ALA A 60 -6.24 8.23 -13.47
N ALA A 61 -6.10 8.34 -14.80
CA ALA A 61 -4.82 8.11 -15.47
C ALA A 61 -3.63 8.94 -14.93
N PRO A 62 -3.78 10.23 -14.55
CA PRO A 62 -2.69 10.99 -13.95
C PRO A 62 -2.21 10.39 -12.62
N ALA A 63 -3.13 9.96 -11.74
CA ALA A 63 -2.78 9.35 -10.46
C ALA A 63 -2.09 7.99 -10.66
N VAL A 64 -2.59 7.16 -11.58
CA VAL A 64 -1.94 5.88 -11.91
C VAL A 64 -0.56 6.11 -12.55
N ALA A 65 -0.39 7.15 -13.37
CA ALA A 65 0.89 7.50 -13.94
C ALA A 65 1.95 7.84 -12.89
N GLN A 66 1.58 8.36 -11.72
CA GLN A 66 2.52 8.60 -10.62
C GLN A 66 3.04 7.30 -10.01
N LEU A 67 2.30 6.19 -10.13
CA LEU A 67 2.63 4.91 -9.52
C LEU A 67 3.47 3.98 -10.40
N THR A 68 3.94 4.44 -11.55
CA THR A 68 4.82 3.62 -12.39
C THR A 68 6.18 3.42 -11.72
N PRO A 69 6.87 2.29 -11.93
CA PRO A 69 8.20 2.04 -11.38
C PRO A 69 9.19 3.17 -11.67
N ARG A 70 9.21 3.67 -12.92
CA ARG A 70 10.06 4.81 -13.31
C ARG A 70 9.76 6.09 -12.52
N ARG A 71 8.48 6.40 -12.26
CA ARG A 71 8.11 7.59 -11.49
C ARG A 71 8.45 7.41 -10.01
N MET A 72 8.30 6.21 -9.48
CA MET A 72 8.65 5.91 -8.09
C MET A 72 10.16 5.86 -7.84
N GLU A 73 10.96 5.46 -8.83
CA GLU A 73 12.41 5.61 -8.80
C GLU A 73 12.81 7.09 -8.67
N ALA A 74 12.29 7.96 -9.56
CA ALA A 74 12.54 9.40 -9.49
C ALA A 74 12.01 10.03 -8.17
N PHE A 75 10.86 9.56 -7.68
CA PHE A 75 10.32 9.97 -6.39
C PHE A 75 11.28 9.61 -5.25
N ASN A 76 11.79 8.37 -5.19
CA ASN A 76 12.71 7.93 -4.14
C ASN A 76 14.07 8.63 -4.18
N ALA A 77 14.53 9.05 -5.36
CA ALA A 77 15.73 9.87 -5.49
C ALA A 77 15.55 11.26 -4.86
N ARG A 78 14.35 11.85 -4.96
CA ARG A 78 14.02 13.19 -4.45
C ARG A 78 13.55 13.18 -2.99
N VAL A 79 12.73 12.21 -2.61
CA VAL A 79 12.08 12.10 -1.30
C VAL A 79 12.89 11.13 -0.45
N ARG A 80 13.86 11.69 0.28
CA ARG A 80 14.75 10.95 1.17
C ARG A 80 14.10 10.79 2.54
N ASP A 81 14.40 9.67 3.18
CA ASP A 81 13.91 9.41 4.54
C ASP A 81 14.65 10.29 5.55
N ASP A 82 13.95 10.72 6.59
CA ASP A 82 14.54 11.46 7.70
C ASP A 82 15.10 10.47 8.73
N PRO A 83 16.40 10.55 9.09
CA PRO A 83 17.02 9.57 9.98
C PRO A 83 16.45 9.56 11.41
N ARG A 84 15.64 10.55 11.80
CA ARG A 84 15.00 10.61 13.11
C ARG A 84 13.62 9.96 13.12
N VAL A 85 13.07 9.62 11.96
CA VAL A 85 11.77 8.97 11.82
C VAL A 85 11.98 7.47 11.68
N ARG A 86 11.19 6.67 12.40
CA ARG A 86 11.20 5.21 12.24
C ARG A 86 10.26 4.79 11.12
N TYR A 87 10.76 3.98 10.18
CA TYR A 87 9.97 3.52 9.04
C TYR A 87 9.69 2.03 9.14
N PHE A 88 8.42 1.65 9.10
CA PHE A 88 7.97 0.27 9.08
C PHE A 88 7.13 0.01 7.84
N SER A 89 7.10 -1.25 7.38
CA SER A 89 6.22 -1.63 6.30
C SER A 89 5.66 -3.05 6.41
N TYR A 90 4.46 -3.22 5.90
CA TYR A 90 3.79 -4.49 5.70
C TYR A 90 3.40 -4.65 4.23
N GLY A 91 3.53 -5.87 3.73
CA GLY A 91 3.01 -6.25 2.41
C GLY A 91 1.81 -7.17 2.55
N ALA A 92 1.15 -7.44 1.43
CA ALA A 92 0.09 -8.44 1.37
C ALA A 92 0.24 -9.28 0.10
N ASP A 93 -0.15 -10.55 0.21
CA ASP A 93 -0.25 -11.47 -0.89
C ASP A 93 -1.66 -12.05 -0.91
N ALA A 94 -2.40 -11.78 -1.99
CA ALA A 94 -3.75 -12.29 -2.15
C ALA A 94 -3.76 -13.79 -2.48
N GLY A 95 -2.61 -14.37 -2.83
CA GLY A 95 -2.52 -15.69 -3.41
C GLY A 95 -3.18 -15.76 -4.79
N ALA A 96 -3.56 -16.97 -5.23
CA ALA A 96 -4.20 -17.15 -6.53
C ALA A 96 -5.67 -16.68 -6.50
N PRO A 97 -6.05 -15.61 -7.21
CA PRO A 97 -7.45 -15.17 -7.23
C PRO A 97 -8.36 -16.18 -7.93
N PRO A 98 -9.64 -16.33 -7.50
CA PRO A 98 -10.61 -17.20 -8.14
C PRO A 98 -10.74 -16.98 -9.66
N LEU A 99 -11.08 -18.03 -10.41
CA LEU A 99 -11.18 -18.02 -11.88
C LEU A 99 -12.03 -16.87 -12.45
N LEU A 100 -13.11 -16.51 -11.75
CA LEU A 100 -14.06 -15.48 -12.19
C LEU A 100 -13.81 -14.10 -11.56
N SER A 101 -12.70 -13.91 -10.81
CA SER A 101 -12.42 -12.64 -10.15
C SER A 101 -12.08 -11.54 -11.17
N PRO A 102 -12.69 -10.34 -11.09
CA PRO A 102 -12.32 -9.22 -11.96
C PRO A 102 -10.87 -8.75 -11.74
N PHE A 103 -10.28 -9.05 -10.58
CA PHE A 103 -8.88 -8.74 -10.26
C PHE A 103 -7.89 -9.78 -10.78
N ARG A 104 -8.34 -10.90 -11.35
CA ARG A 104 -7.48 -11.99 -11.81
C ARG A 104 -6.50 -11.55 -12.89
N LEU A 105 -6.94 -10.69 -13.82
CA LEU A 105 -6.08 -10.14 -14.85
C LEU A 105 -4.96 -9.27 -14.26
N ALA A 106 -5.34 -8.34 -13.37
CA ALA A 106 -4.40 -7.42 -12.71
C ALA A 106 -3.37 -8.18 -11.86
N ALA A 107 -3.84 -9.08 -10.99
CA ALA A 107 -2.99 -9.94 -10.17
C ALA A 107 -2.08 -10.82 -11.03
N GLY A 108 -2.56 -11.32 -12.17
CA GLY A 108 -1.76 -12.13 -13.10
C GLY A 108 -0.71 -11.33 -13.88
N VAL A 109 -0.93 -10.04 -14.13
CA VAL A 109 0.09 -9.15 -14.69
C VAL A 109 1.20 -8.93 -13.66
N LEU A 110 0.83 -8.60 -12.43
CA LEU A 110 1.78 -8.41 -11.33
C LEU A 110 2.54 -9.69 -10.99
N ALA A 111 1.86 -10.83 -10.90
CA ALA A 111 2.49 -12.11 -10.59
C ALA A 111 3.62 -12.46 -11.57
N ARG A 112 3.40 -12.18 -12.87
CA ARG A 112 4.43 -12.41 -13.90
C ARG A 112 5.58 -11.41 -13.86
N ALA A 113 5.31 -10.16 -13.48
CA ALA A 113 6.30 -9.09 -13.51
C ALA A 113 7.10 -8.97 -12.20
N GLU A 114 6.44 -9.17 -11.05
CA GLU A 114 6.94 -8.80 -9.73
C GLU A 114 6.70 -9.91 -8.66
N GLY A 115 5.97 -10.98 -8.98
CA GLY A 115 5.72 -12.10 -8.06
C GLY A 115 4.53 -11.89 -7.09
N PRO A 116 4.63 -12.38 -5.84
CA PRO A 116 3.56 -12.28 -4.83
C PRO A 116 3.00 -10.85 -4.70
N ASN A 117 1.67 -10.72 -4.68
CA ASN A 117 1.02 -9.42 -4.73
C ASN A 117 -0.41 -9.46 -4.19
N ASP A 118 -0.91 -8.29 -3.78
CA ASP A 118 -2.26 -8.12 -3.24
C ASP A 118 -3.31 -7.78 -4.31
N GLY A 119 -2.96 -7.93 -5.59
CA GLY A 119 -3.77 -7.57 -6.74
C GLY A 119 -3.50 -6.18 -7.32
N LEU A 120 -2.83 -5.28 -6.58
CA LEU A 120 -2.46 -3.93 -7.05
C LEU A 120 -0.98 -3.59 -6.84
N VAL A 121 -0.37 -4.12 -5.78
CA VAL A 121 1.01 -3.86 -5.36
C VAL A 121 1.69 -5.18 -5.04
N SER A 122 2.92 -5.36 -5.53
CA SER A 122 3.73 -6.52 -5.16
C SER A 122 4.30 -6.40 -3.76
N VAL A 123 4.55 -7.56 -3.14
CA VAL A 123 5.26 -7.65 -1.85
C VAL A 123 6.65 -7.02 -1.94
N ALA A 124 7.34 -7.15 -3.07
CA ALA A 124 8.64 -6.54 -3.28
C ALA A 124 8.56 -5.00 -3.29
N SER A 125 7.55 -4.44 -3.94
CA SER A 125 7.33 -3.00 -3.97
C SER A 125 6.85 -2.44 -2.63
N SER A 126 6.12 -3.22 -1.83
CA SER A 126 5.61 -2.78 -0.53
C SER A 126 6.68 -2.63 0.56
N ARG A 127 7.86 -3.24 0.39
CA ARG A 127 8.95 -3.23 1.37
C ARG A 127 9.63 -1.86 1.46
N TRP A 128 9.60 -1.23 2.64
CA TRP A 128 10.30 0.01 2.94
C TRP A 128 10.67 0.13 4.43
N GLY A 129 11.82 0.71 4.74
CA GLY A 129 12.34 0.72 6.11
C GLY A 129 12.47 -0.69 6.68
N GLU A 130 12.06 -0.87 7.93
CA GLU A 130 12.00 -2.17 8.58
C GLU A 130 10.73 -2.94 8.17
N TYR A 131 10.93 -4.00 7.37
CA TYR A 131 9.84 -4.82 6.88
C TYR A 131 9.34 -5.78 7.96
N ARG A 132 8.06 -5.65 8.35
CA ARG A 132 7.46 -6.40 9.45
C ARG A 132 6.80 -7.71 9.02
N GLY A 133 6.44 -7.86 7.75
CA GLY A 133 5.92 -9.12 7.23
C GLY A 133 4.94 -8.97 6.08
N THR A 134 4.52 -10.13 5.56
CA THR A 134 3.53 -10.26 4.50
C THR A 134 2.25 -10.87 5.06
N LEU A 135 1.11 -10.25 4.76
CA LEU A 135 -0.21 -10.75 5.10
C LEU A 135 -0.68 -11.72 4.01
N GLU A 136 -0.82 -13.01 4.34
CA GLU A 136 -1.20 -14.06 3.40
C GLU A 136 -2.71 -14.15 3.19
N GLY A 137 -3.14 -14.40 1.95
CA GLY A 137 -4.55 -14.50 1.58
C GLY A 137 -5.29 -13.15 1.66
N VAL A 138 -4.56 -12.03 1.59
CA VAL A 138 -5.10 -10.68 1.76
C VAL A 138 -4.93 -9.87 0.48
N ASN A 139 -6.03 -9.41 -0.11
CA ASN A 139 -5.97 -8.49 -1.24
C ASN A 139 -5.97 -7.01 -0.78
N HIS A 140 -5.69 -6.10 -1.71
CA HIS A 140 -5.53 -4.68 -1.41
C HIS A 140 -6.76 -4.04 -0.75
N LEU A 141 -7.98 -4.52 -1.06
CA LEU A 141 -9.22 -3.97 -0.49
C LEU A 141 -9.53 -4.54 0.90
N ASP A 142 -9.07 -5.76 1.20
CA ASP A 142 -9.18 -6.37 2.52
C ASP A 142 -8.45 -5.52 3.58
N LEU A 143 -7.30 -4.95 3.20
CA LEU A 143 -6.46 -4.12 4.08
C LEU A 143 -7.21 -2.92 4.67
N ILE A 144 -8.09 -2.29 3.89
CA ILE A 144 -8.85 -1.11 4.32
C ILE A 144 -10.28 -1.47 4.77
N ASN A 145 -10.53 -2.74 5.07
CA ASN A 145 -11.81 -3.22 5.59
C ASN A 145 -13.01 -3.02 4.63
N TRP A 146 -12.77 -2.72 3.35
CA TRP A 146 -13.82 -2.40 2.38
C TRP A 146 -14.79 -3.56 2.07
N PRO A 147 -14.32 -4.80 1.83
CA PRO A 147 -15.23 -5.90 1.51
C PRO A 147 -16.04 -6.38 2.71
N ASN A 148 -15.73 -5.92 3.93
CA ASN A 148 -16.40 -6.42 5.12
C ASN A 148 -17.89 -6.07 5.17
N ARG A 149 -18.36 -4.96 4.59
CA ARG A 149 -19.83 -4.70 4.54
C ARG A 149 -20.58 -5.78 3.74
N VAL A 150 -20.00 -6.26 2.65
CA VAL A 150 -20.61 -7.28 1.78
C VAL A 150 -20.40 -8.69 2.34
N ARG A 151 -19.20 -9.01 2.84
CA ARG A 151 -18.91 -10.31 3.46
C ARG A 151 -19.70 -10.55 4.74
N TRP A 152 -19.93 -9.52 5.56
CA TRP A 152 -20.77 -9.64 6.76
C TRP A 152 -22.25 -9.85 6.38
N ALA A 153 -22.71 -9.16 5.32
CA ALA A 153 -24.05 -9.36 4.79
C ALA A 153 -24.23 -10.81 4.29
N VAL A 154 -23.28 -11.35 3.51
CA VAL A 154 -23.36 -12.73 2.99
C VAL A 154 -23.11 -13.79 4.09
N GLY A 155 -22.20 -13.53 5.03
CA GLY A 155 -21.88 -14.43 6.14
C GLY A 155 -23.04 -14.62 7.12
N ARG A 156 -23.83 -13.56 7.39
CA ARG A 156 -25.10 -13.68 8.14
C ARG A 156 -26.10 -14.59 7.47
N TRP A 157 -26.13 -14.61 6.13
CA TRP A 157 -27.13 -15.37 5.36
C TRP A 157 -26.72 -16.83 5.15
N THR A 158 -25.43 -17.12 5.12
CA THR A 158 -24.88 -18.46 4.81
C THR A 158 -24.44 -19.23 6.05
N GLY A 159 -24.42 -18.63 7.24
CA GLY A 159 -23.94 -19.26 8.47
C GLY A 159 -22.41 -19.47 8.51
N ALA A 160 -21.70 -19.14 7.43
CA ALA A 160 -20.25 -19.07 7.38
C ALA A 160 -19.79 -17.80 8.10
N GLY A 161 -19.51 -17.90 9.40
CA GLY A 161 -18.78 -16.88 10.14
C GLY A 161 -17.50 -16.53 9.38
N GLY A 162 -17.27 -15.23 9.14
CA GLY A 162 -16.26 -14.75 8.20
C GLY A 162 -14.85 -15.24 8.49
N THR A 163 -14.39 -16.27 7.77
CA THR A 163 -13.03 -16.79 7.76
C THR A 163 -12.11 -15.89 6.92
N GLY A 164 -12.11 -14.59 7.21
CA GLY A 164 -11.37 -13.59 6.45
C GLY A 164 -10.42 -12.78 7.33
N PHE A 165 -9.41 -12.18 6.70
CA PHE A 165 -8.51 -11.22 7.32
C PHE A 165 -9.27 -10.18 8.16
N ASN A 166 -8.88 -10.04 9.43
CA ASN A 166 -9.44 -9.04 10.34
C ASN A 166 -8.58 -7.77 10.34
N ALA A 167 -8.94 -6.81 9.50
CA ALA A 167 -8.24 -5.54 9.38
C ALA A 167 -8.16 -4.77 10.71
N VAL A 168 -9.20 -4.83 11.55
CA VAL A 168 -9.22 -4.14 12.85
C VAL A 168 -8.18 -4.74 13.79
N ALA A 169 -8.15 -6.07 13.92
CA ALA A 169 -7.16 -6.76 14.74
C ALA A 169 -5.73 -6.50 14.23
N PHE A 170 -5.54 -6.46 12.90
CA PHE A 170 -4.26 -6.10 12.30
C PHE A 170 -3.79 -4.70 12.70
N TYR A 171 -4.64 -3.68 12.57
CA TYR A 171 -4.24 -2.31 12.95
C TYR A 171 -4.04 -2.13 14.46
N LEU A 172 -4.77 -2.88 15.30
CA LEU A 172 -4.48 -2.95 16.74
C LEU A 172 -3.10 -3.57 17.00
N ALA A 173 -2.73 -4.62 16.27
CA ALA A 173 -1.41 -5.23 16.38
C ALA A 173 -0.30 -4.30 15.87
N VAL A 174 -0.56 -3.47 14.86
CA VAL A 174 0.37 -2.41 14.43
C VAL A 174 0.56 -1.37 15.54
N ALA A 175 -0.52 -0.95 16.21
CA ALA A 175 -0.42 -0.02 17.34
C ALA A 175 0.37 -0.63 18.52
N ASP A 176 0.12 -1.89 18.86
CA ASP A 176 0.88 -2.61 19.89
C ASP A 176 2.37 -2.74 19.50
N MET A 177 2.67 -3.02 18.23
CA MET A 177 4.05 -3.04 17.72
C MET A 177 4.73 -1.68 17.90
N LEU A 178 4.06 -0.58 17.57
CA LEU A 178 4.61 0.77 17.78
C LEU A 178 4.88 1.06 19.26
N ALA A 179 3.96 0.68 20.15
CA ALA A 179 4.14 0.86 21.59
C ALA A 179 5.37 0.07 22.12
N ARG A 180 5.57 -1.18 21.67
CA ARG A 180 6.76 -1.98 22.02
C ARG A 180 8.05 -1.39 21.49
N GLU A 181 7.96 -0.63 20.41
CA GLU A 181 9.05 0.10 19.78
C GLU A 181 9.32 1.47 20.44
N GLY A 182 8.58 1.80 21.52
CA GLY A 182 8.73 3.04 22.28
C GLY A 182 8.17 4.28 21.58
N LEU A 183 7.19 4.10 20.71
CA LEU A 183 6.55 5.14 19.89
C LEU A 183 5.12 5.43 20.32
#